data_AF-A0A7C8RE87-F1
#
_entry.id   AF-A0A7C8RE87-F1
#
_cell.length_a   1.000
_cell.length_b   1.000
_cell.length_c   1.000
_cell.angle_alpha   90.00
_cell.angle_beta   90.00
_cell.angle_gamma   90.00
#
_symmetry.space_group_name_H-M   'P 1'
#
loop_
_entity.id
_entity.type
_entity.pdbx_description
1 polymer ?
#
loop_
_entity_poly.entity_id
_entity_poly.type
_entity_poly.pdbx_seq_one_letter_code
_entity_poly.pdbx_strand_id
1 'polypeptide(L)'
;MRLKVDLDTILKPWFRVLSLAQQSPPSWYRDRIREELQERRIAKSKLHKLSETSDVLFAISRARYDGFPVHKLPPFTIQHFPVYAYMLAKYSSRWGFYRMAAVLCKAPQYNLVREVVNPSKDHKLNEVSSRHNLNQEEFRRVGRRLRGFWPLLP
;
A
#
# COMPACT_ATOMS: atom_id res chain seq x y z
N MET A 1 13.96 -19.55 -23.62
CA MET A 1 13.93 -19.88 -22.17
C MET A 1 13.10 -18.82 -21.44
N ARG A 2 11.83 -19.10 -21.09
CA ARG A 2 10.99 -18.17 -20.32
C ARG A 2 11.38 -18.30 -18.85
N LEU A 3 12.09 -17.32 -18.29
CA LEU A 3 12.21 -17.16 -16.84
C LEU A 3 10.79 -16.97 -16.27
N LYS A 4 10.19 -18.06 -15.78
CA LYS A 4 9.03 -17.98 -14.88
C LYS A 4 9.58 -17.63 -13.51
N VAL A 5 9.83 -16.34 -13.29
CA VAL A 5 9.98 -15.86 -11.91
C VAL A 5 8.61 -16.00 -11.27
N ASP A 6 8.51 -16.88 -10.27
CA ASP A 6 7.30 -16.99 -9.48
C ASP A 6 7.18 -15.73 -8.62
N LEU A 7 6.19 -14.89 -8.90
CA LEU A 7 5.92 -13.67 -8.15
C LEU A 7 5.80 -13.93 -6.65
N ASP A 8 5.33 -15.11 -6.24
CA ASP A 8 5.17 -15.45 -4.83
C ASP A 8 6.53 -15.45 -4.09
N THR A 9 7.65 -15.71 -4.80
CA THR A 9 9.01 -15.67 -4.22
C THR A 9 9.46 -14.26 -3.86
N ILE A 10 8.93 -13.23 -4.52
CA ILE A 10 9.23 -11.81 -4.25
C ILE A 10 8.17 -11.22 -3.30
N LEU A 11 6.89 -11.50 -3.56
CA LEU A 11 5.78 -10.89 -2.82
C LEU A 11 5.69 -11.39 -1.38
N LYS A 12 5.95 -12.67 -1.11
CA LYS A 12 5.86 -13.20 0.27
C LYS A 12 6.86 -12.53 1.22
N PRO A 13 8.18 -12.45 0.90
CA PRO A 13 9.12 -11.69 1.73
C PRO A 13 8.73 -10.21 1.86
N TRP A 14 8.30 -9.58 0.78
CA TRP A 14 7.91 -8.18 0.79
C TRP A 14 6.71 -7.90 1.72
N PHE A 15 5.66 -8.72 1.67
CA PHE A 15 4.54 -8.60 2.61
C PHE A 15 4.93 -8.87 4.06
N ARG A 16 5.89 -9.76 4.32
CA ARG A 16 6.47 -9.95 5.66
C ARG A 16 7.16 -8.69 6.16
N VAL A 17 7.91 -7.99 5.30
CA VAL A 17 8.55 -6.71 5.64
C VAL A 17 7.52 -5.64 5.96
N LEU A 18 6.48 -5.50 5.11
CA LEU A 18 5.40 -4.55 5.38
C LEU A 18 4.68 -4.88 6.70
N SER A 19 4.49 -6.17 6.97
CA SER A 19 3.91 -6.71 8.21
C SER A 19 2.59 -6.03 8.59
N LEU A 20 1.74 -5.82 7.57
CA LEU A 20 0.44 -5.17 7.72
C LEU A 20 -0.51 -6.06 8.53
N ALA A 21 -1.37 -5.42 9.33
CA ALA A 21 -2.42 -6.11 10.07
C ALA A 21 -3.40 -6.78 9.10
N GLN A 22 -3.74 -8.02 9.40
CA GLN A 22 -4.80 -8.73 8.69
C GLN A 22 -6.13 -8.01 8.93
N GLN A 23 -6.89 -7.82 7.86
CA GLN A 23 -8.19 -7.18 7.92
C GLN A 23 -9.30 -8.18 8.25
N SER A 24 -10.27 -7.72 9.03
CA SER A 24 -11.46 -8.47 9.44
C SER A 24 -12.68 -7.53 9.36
N PRO A 25 -13.86 -8.00 8.94
CA PRO A 25 -14.17 -9.36 8.47
C PRO A 25 -13.59 -9.70 7.07
N PRO A 26 -13.60 -10.98 6.66
CA PRO A 26 -13.16 -11.42 5.33
C PRO A 26 -13.77 -10.65 4.14
N SER A 27 -14.99 -10.10 4.30
CA SER A 27 -15.64 -9.29 3.28
C SER A 27 -14.87 -8.01 2.95
N TRP A 28 -14.07 -7.50 3.89
CA TRP A 28 -13.23 -6.32 3.69
C TRP A 28 -12.36 -6.42 2.43
N TYR A 29 -11.73 -7.57 2.17
CA TYR A 29 -10.91 -7.75 0.96
C TYR A 29 -11.74 -7.70 -0.32
N ARG A 30 -12.95 -8.28 -0.29
CA ARG A 30 -13.85 -8.25 -1.45
C ARG A 30 -14.29 -6.82 -1.74
N ASP A 31 -14.65 -6.08 -0.70
CA ASP A 31 -15.11 -4.69 -0.84
C ASP A 31 -13.96 -3.78 -1.27
N ARG A 32 -12.75 -3.97 -0.73
CA ARG A 32 -11.57 -3.24 -1.20
C ARG A 32 -11.27 -3.54 -2.67
N ILE A 33 -11.25 -4.80 -3.10
CA ILE A 33 -11.01 -5.14 -4.51
C ILE A 33 -12.07 -4.52 -5.43
N ARG A 34 -13.34 -4.47 -5.00
CA ARG A 34 -14.42 -3.81 -5.77
C ARG A 34 -14.18 -2.32 -5.91
N GLU A 35 -13.79 -1.66 -4.82
CA GLU A 35 -13.46 -0.24 -4.79
C GLU A 35 -12.31 0.08 -5.77
N GLU A 36 -11.18 -0.63 -5.68
CA GLU A 36 -10.01 -0.44 -6.56
C GLU A 36 -10.36 -0.66 -8.04
N LEU A 37 -11.19 -1.67 -8.33
CA LEU A 37 -11.66 -1.93 -9.70
C LEU A 37 -12.55 -0.80 -10.23
N GLN A 38 -13.36 -0.20 -9.37
CA GLN A 38 -14.19 0.93 -9.73
C GLN A 38 -13.35 2.19 -9.98
N GLU A 39 -12.37 2.48 -9.12
CA GLU A 39 -11.41 3.59 -9.30
C GLU A 39 -10.63 3.42 -10.61
N ARG A 40 -10.15 2.21 -10.89
CA ARG A 40 -9.51 1.87 -12.17
C ARG A 40 -10.39 2.12 -13.40
N ARG A 41 -11.70 1.85 -13.32
CA ARG A 41 -12.64 2.08 -14.45
C ARG A 41 -12.84 3.58 -14.72
N ILE A 42 -12.82 4.40 -13.68
CA ILE A 42 -13.02 5.85 -13.77
C ILE A 42 -11.72 6.57 -14.18
N ALA A 43 -10.55 5.94 -13.98
CA ALA A 43 -9.26 6.49 -14.36
C ALA A 43 -9.15 6.83 -15.85
N LYS A 44 -8.94 8.12 -16.16
CA LYS A 44 -8.88 8.63 -17.54
C LYS A 44 -7.48 8.53 -18.16
N SER A 45 -6.44 8.90 -17.41
CA SER A 45 -5.06 8.97 -17.92
C SER A 45 -4.33 7.63 -17.83
N LYS A 46 -3.32 7.42 -18.68
CA LYS A 46 -2.48 6.21 -18.65
C LYS A 46 -1.76 6.04 -17.30
N LEU A 47 -1.26 7.13 -16.72
CA LEU A 47 -0.60 7.12 -15.42
C LEU A 47 -1.57 6.78 -14.28
N HIS A 48 -2.78 7.34 -14.29
CA HIS A 48 -3.79 6.96 -13.30
C HIS A 48 -4.18 5.50 -13.47
N LYS A 49 -4.42 5.03 -14.70
CA LYS A 49 -4.71 3.61 -14.95
C LYS A 49 -3.59 2.69 -14.45
N LEU A 50 -2.32 3.07 -14.62
CA LEU A 50 -1.18 2.32 -14.08
C LEU A 50 -1.24 2.25 -12.56
N SER A 51 -1.44 3.40 -11.91
CA SER A 51 -1.56 3.52 -10.46
C SER A 51 -2.74 2.70 -9.91
N GLU A 52 -3.95 2.85 -10.45
CA GLU A 52 -5.12 2.09 -10.01
C GLU A 52 -4.96 0.59 -10.28
N THR A 53 -4.34 0.21 -11.40
CA THR A 53 -4.05 -1.20 -11.68
C THR A 53 -3.08 -1.77 -10.64
N SER A 54 -2.10 -0.97 -10.18
CA SER A 54 -1.18 -1.38 -9.12
C SER A 54 -1.90 -1.59 -7.78
N ASP A 55 -2.92 -0.79 -7.47
CA ASP A 55 -3.70 -0.92 -6.23
C ASP A 55 -4.64 -2.14 -6.28
N VAL A 56 -5.27 -2.41 -7.43
CA VAL A 56 -6.01 -3.67 -7.67
C VAL A 56 -5.10 -4.88 -7.45
N LEU A 57 -3.90 -4.89 -8.04
CA LEU A 57 -2.96 -5.99 -7.89
C LEU A 57 -2.46 -6.13 -6.45
N PHE A 58 -2.26 -5.02 -5.74
CA PHE A 58 -1.92 -5.05 -4.32
C PHE A 58 -3.04 -5.69 -3.50
N ALA A 59 -4.29 -5.27 -3.69
CA ALA A 59 -5.44 -5.79 -2.94
C ALA A 59 -5.62 -7.30 -3.14
N ILE A 60 -5.51 -7.79 -4.39
CA ILE A 60 -5.60 -9.23 -4.68
C ILE A 60 -4.41 -9.99 -4.08
N SER A 61 -3.18 -9.51 -4.30
CA SER A 61 -1.96 -10.13 -3.77
C SER A 61 -1.98 -10.19 -2.24
N ARG A 62 -2.50 -9.14 -1.59
CA ARG A 62 -2.62 -9.05 -0.14
C ARG A 62 -3.67 -10.01 0.40
N ALA A 63 -4.85 -10.07 -0.23
CA ALA A 63 -5.89 -11.03 0.15
C ALA A 63 -5.36 -12.47 0.08
N ARG A 64 -4.60 -12.80 -0.98
CA ARG A 64 -3.96 -14.12 -1.12
C ARG A 64 -2.90 -14.37 -0.04
N TYR A 65 -2.08 -13.38 0.28
CA TYR A 65 -1.07 -13.48 1.35
C TYR A 65 -1.71 -13.75 2.71
N ASP A 66 -2.86 -13.12 2.99
CA ASP A 66 -3.63 -13.30 4.23
C ASP A 66 -4.51 -14.56 4.25
N GLY A 67 -4.40 -15.43 3.22
CA GLY A 67 -5.07 -16.73 3.17
C GLY A 67 -6.51 -16.69 2.63
N PHE A 68 -6.96 -15.56 2.07
CA PHE A 68 -8.32 -15.46 1.52
C PHE A 68 -8.41 -16.11 0.13
N PRO A 69 -9.51 -16.82 -0.16
CA PRO A 69 -9.73 -17.43 -1.46
C PRO A 69 -10.06 -16.34 -2.49
N VAL A 70 -9.04 -15.82 -3.14
CA VAL A 70 -9.13 -14.99 -4.35
C VAL A 70 -8.84 -15.85 -5.58
N HIS A 71 -9.54 -15.57 -6.68
CA HIS A 71 -9.26 -16.22 -7.96
C HIS A 71 -7.78 -16.01 -8.34
N LYS A 72 -7.18 -17.01 -9.00
CA LYS A 72 -5.76 -16.96 -9.38
C LYS A 72 -5.47 -15.65 -10.13
N LEU A 73 -4.43 -14.94 -9.67
CA LEU A 73 -3.89 -13.79 -10.39
C LEU A 73 -3.53 -14.23 -11.83
N PRO A 74 -3.69 -13.33 -12.83
CA PRO A 74 -3.25 -13.64 -14.17
C PRO A 74 -1.76 -14.03 -14.13
N PRO A 75 -1.32 -15.01 -14.94
CA PRO A 75 0.08 -15.40 -15.00
C PRO A 75 0.96 -14.16 -15.21
N PHE A 76 2.07 -14.07 -14.48
CA PHE A 76 3.01 -12.99 -14.69
C PHE A 76 3.54 -13.05 -16.12
N THR A 77 3.34 -11.97 -16.86
CA THR A 77 3.95 -11.74 -18.17
C THR A 77 4.87 -10.54 -18.04
N ILE A 78 5.86 -10.43 -18.93
CA ILE A 78 6.81 -9.28 -18.96
C ILE A 78 6.03 -7.95 -19.07
N GLN A 79 4.87 -7.96 -19.72
CA GLN A 79 4.00 -6.79 -19.85
C GLN A 79 3.42 -6.31 -18.50
N HIS A 80 3.35 -7.18 -17.49
CA HIS A 80 2.90 -6.82 -16.15
C HIS A 80 4.03 -6.24 -15.28
N PHE A 81 5.31 -6.39 -15.67
CA PHE A 81 6.45 -5.94 -14.88
C PHE A 81 6.36 -4.48 -14.44
N PRO A 82 6.02 -3.49 -15.30
CA PRO A 82 5.93 -2.10 -14.88
C PRO A 82 4.90 -1.86 -13.78
N VAL A 83 3.78 -2.59 -13.81
CA VAL A 83 2.71 -2.46 -12.81
C VAL A 83 3.16 -3.01 -11.45
N TYR A 84 3.82 -4.18 -11.44
CA TYR A 84 4.36 -4.76 -10.20
C TYR A 84 5.51 -3.93 -9.62
N ALA A 85 6.41 -3.41 -10.47
CA ALA A 85 7.47 -2.51 -10.03
C ALA A 85 6.88 -1.23 -9.41
N TYR A 86 5.87 -0.63 -10.06
CA TYR A 86 5.15 0.53 -9.54
C TYR A 86 4.46 0.23 -8.21
N MET A 87 3.77 -0.92 -8.10
CA MET A 87 3.12 -1.38 -6.87
C MET A 87 4.12 -1.49 -5.72
N LEU A 88 5.24 -2.20 -5.92
CA LEU A 88 6.27 -2.39 -4.90
C LEU A 88 6.84 -1.04 -4.44
N ALA A 89 7.17 -0.15 -5.38
CA ALA A 89 7.70 1.18 -5.06
C ALA A 89 6.66 2.02 -4.30
N LYS A 90 5.41 2.04 -4.76
CA LYS A 90 4.32 2.84 -4.19
C LYS A 90 4.04 2.45 -2.75
N TYR A 91 3.79 1.17 -2.49
CA TYR A 91 3.42 0.69 -1.16
C TYR A 91 4.62 0.69 -0.20
N SER A 92 5.84 0.42 -0.68
CA SER A 92 7.05 0.56 0.16
C SER A 92 7.33 2.01 0.53
N SER A 93 7.11 2.95 -0.41
CA SER A 93 7.23 4.39 -0.14
C SER A 93 6.22 4.83 0.92
N ARG A 94 4.95 4.44 0.79
CA ARG A 94 3.91 4.78 1.79
C ARG A 94 4.23 4.19 3.17
N TRP A 95 4.67 2.92 3.23
CA TRP A 95 5.11 2.30 4.47
C TRP A 95 6.28 3.04 5.12
N GLY A 96 7.30 3.39 4.33
CA GLY A 96 8.45 4.16 4.80
C GLY A 96 8.06 5.55 5.29
N PHE A 97 7.13 6.22 4.60
CA PHE A 97 6.62 7.54 4.98
C PHE A 97 6.09 7.54 6.41
N TYR A 98 5.18 6.60 6.74
CA TYR A 98 4.57 6.60 8.07
C TYR A 98 5.54 6.20 9.18
N ARG A 99 6.47 5.28 8.91
CA ARG A 99 7.54 4.95 9.86
C ARG A 99 8.43 6.16 10.13
N MET A 100 8.83 6.88 9.09
CA MET A 100 9.65 8.09 9.24
C MET A 100 8.89 9.20 9.96
N ALA A 101 7.61 9.42 9.63
CA ALA A 101 6.78 10.38 10.36
C ALA A 101 6.71 10.04 11.86
N ALA A 102 6.54 8.76 12.21
CA ALA A 102 6.51 8.31 13.60
C ALA A 102 7.85 8.52 14.32
N VAL A 103 8.98 8.22 13.66
CA VAL A 103 10.33 8.49 14.17
C VAL A 103 10.53 9.98 14.44
N LEU A 104 10.14 10.84 13.50
CA LEU A 104 10.26 12.30 13.64
C LEU A 104 9.35 12.87 14.74
N CYS A 105 8.24 12.20 15.04
CA CYS A 105 7.37 12.52 16.19
C CYS A 105 7.84 11.86 17.50
N LYS A 106 9.03 11.24 17.52
CA LYS A 106 9.59 10.55 18.70
C LYS A 106 8.65 9.50 19.29
N ALA A 107 7.86 8.83 18.45
CA ALA A 107 6.95 7.78 18.91
C ALA A 107 7.75 6.62 19.52
N PRO A 108 7.45 6.19 20.77
CA PRO A 108 8.20 5.12 21.43
C PRO A 108 8.05 3.77 20.70
N GLN A 109 6.95 3.58 19.98
CA GLN A 109 6.62 2.35 19.24
C GLN A 109 6.51 2.60 17.72
N TYR A 110 7.42 3.40 17.15
CA TYR A 110 7.42 3.74 15.72
C TYR A 110 7.45 2.51 14.78
N ASN A 111 7.97 1.37 15.25
CA ASN A 111 8.02 0.10 14.52
C ASN A 111 6.66 -0.60 14.39
N LEU A 112 5.66 -0.20 15.17
CA LEU A 112 4.27 -0.66 15.06
C LEU A 112 3.48 0.13 14.01
N VAL A 113 3.98 1.30 13.58
CA VAL A 113 3.38 2.09 12.52
C VAL A 113 3.73 1.48 11.17
N ARG A 114 2.75 0.83 10.52
CA ARG A 114 2.97 0.02 9.30
C ARG A 114 2.00 0.37 8.18
N GLU A 115 1.43 1.55 8.25
CA GLU A 115 0.37 1.98 7.36
C GLU A 115 0.84 2.18 5.93
N VAL A 116 -0.02 1.86 4.96
CA VAL A 116 0.25 2.01 3.53
C VAL A 116 -0.85 2.79 2.81
N VAL A 117 -1.71 3.46 3.57
CA VAL A 117 -2.75 4.34 3.03
C VAL A 117 -2.12 5.58 2.40
N ASN A 118 -2.78 6.18 1.41
CA ASN A 118 -2.20 7.35 0.72
C ASN A 118 -1.97 8.52 1.70
N PRO A 119 -0.72 8.93 1.98
CA PRO A 119 -0.44 9.97 2.96
C PRO A 119 -0.71 11.37 2.42
N SER A 120 -1.07 11.55 1.14
CA SER A 120 -1.34 12.87 0.54
C SER A 120 -2.54 13.60 1.16
N LYS A 121 -3.43 12.88 1.84
CA LYS A 121 -4.64 13.42 2.47
C LYS A 121 -4.44 13.58 3.98
N ASP A 122 -4.77 14.76 4.51
CA ASP A 122 -4.59 15.04 5.95
C ASP A 122 -5.45 14.18 6.86
N HIS A 123 -6.70 13.89 6.47
CA HIS A 123 -7.56 13.02 7.26
C HIS A 123 -6.95 11.62 7.44
N LYS A 124 -6.15 11.13 6.47
CA LYS A 124 -5.42 9.85 6.60
C LYS A 124 -4.29 9.93 7.63
N LEU A 125 -3.58 11.06 7.72
CA LEU A 125 -2.61 11.25 8.81
C LEU A 125 -3.28 11.24 10.18
N ASN A 126 -4.47 11.85 10.29
CA ASN A 126 -5.24 11.88 11.53
C ASN A 126 -5.74 10.48 11.90
N GLU A 127 -6.28 9.72 10.96
CA GLU A 127 -6.69 8.32 11.19
C GLU A 127 -5.51 7.47 11.70
N VAL A 128 -4.34 7.57 11.05
CA VAL A 128 -3.15 6.80 11.44
C VAL A 128 -2.63 7.21 12.82
N SER A 129 -2.50 8.51 13.08
CA SER A 129 -2.06 8.99 14.40
C SER A 129 -3.03 8.57 15.50
N SER A 130 -4.34 8.61 15.25
CA SER A 130 -5.35 8.13 16.20
C SER A 130 -5.21 6.63 16.49
N ARG A 131 -4.96 5.78 15.49
CA ARG A 131 -4.78 4.33 15.70
C ARG A 131 -3.56 3.99 16.56
N HIS A 132 -2.54 4.85 16.51
CA HIS A 132 -1.29 4.65 17.23
C HIS A 132 -1.15 5.53 18.48
N ASN A 133 -2.23 6.18 18.92
CA ASN A 133 -2.24 7.10 20.07
C ASN A 133 -1.14 8.18 20.00
N LEU A 134 -0.88 8.69 18.79
CA LEU A 134 0.07 9.78 18.55
C LEU A 134 -0.64 11.13 18.60
N ASN A 135 0.10 12.20 18.94
CA ASN A 135 -0.43 13.56 18.85
C ASN A 135 -0.78 13.88 17.39
N GLN A 136 -2.08 14.06 17.10
CA GLN A 136 -2.57 14.24 15.74
C GLN A 136 -2.04 15.52 15.08
N GLU A 137 -1.95 16.63 15.83
CA GLU A 137 -1.49 17.91 15.29
C GLU A 137 -0.02 17.86 14.89
N GLU A 138 0.81 17.31 15.77
CA GLU A 138 2.23 17.13 15.51
C GLU A 138 2.47 16.16 14.36
N PHE A 139 1.81 15.00 14.36
CA PHE A 139 1.95 14.00 13.31
C PHE A 139 1.51 14.54 11.95
N ARG A 140 0.41 15.29 11.91
CA ARG A 140 -0.05 15.99 10.70
C ARG A 140 0.95 17.03 10.23
N ARG A 141 1.52 17.83 11.13
CA ARG A 141 2.54 18.86 10.81
C ARG A 141 3.80 18.21 10.22
N VAL A 142 4.31 17.17 10.86
CA VAL A 142 5.47 16.40 10.39
C VAL A 142 5.17 15.76 9.05
N GLY A 143 4.02 15.09 8.91
CA GLY A 143 3.59 14.48 7.66
C GLY A 143 3.54 15.49 6.52
N ARG A 144 2.93 16.66 6.70
CA ARG A 144 2.89 17.72 5.68
C ARG A 144 4.29 18.15 5.22
N ARG A 145 5.25 18.31 6.14
CA ARG A 145 6.65 18.64 5.80
C ARG A 145 7.31 17.50 5.03
N LEU A 146 7.11 16.26 5.48
CA LEU A 146 7.66 15.06 4.86
C LEU A 146 7.19 14.90 3.40
N ARG A 147 5.93 15.22 3.09
CA ARG A 147 5.40 15.20 1.72
C ARG A 147 6.15 16.09 0.73
N GLY A 148 6.84 17.13 1.19
CA GLY A 148 7.57 18.06 0.32
C GLY A 148 8.78 17.43 -0.38
N PHE A 149 9.32 16.34 0.16
CA PHE A 149 10.50 15.66 -0.38
C PHE A 149 10.33 14.14 -0.49
N TRP A 150 9.31 13.56 0.13
CA TRP A 150 9.05 12.14 0.03
C TRP A 150 8.44 11.78 -1.34
N PRO A 151 8.93 10.75 -2.04
CA PRO A 151 8.40 10.35 -3.34
C PRO A 151 7.02 9.72 -3.18
N LEU A 152 5.97 10.54 -3.26
CA LEU A 152 4.59 10.08 -3.25
C LEU A 152 4.17 9.65 -4.64
N LEU A 153 4.18 8.35 -4.85
CA LEU A 153 3.55 7.75 -6.02
C LEU A 153 2.03 7.81 -5.81
N PRO A 154 1.28 8.46 -6.73
CA PRO A 154 -0.17 8.55 -6.63
C PRO A 154 -0.78 7.17 -6.47
#